data_AF-A0A151SFY5-F1
#
_entry.id   AF-A0A151SFY5-F1
#
_cell.length_a   1.000
_cell.length_b   1.000
_cell.length_c   1.000
_cell.angle_alpha   90.00
_cell.angle_beta   90.00
_cell.angle_gamma   90.00
#
_symmetry.space_group_name_H-M   'P 1'
#
loop_
_entity.id
_entity.type
_entity.pdbx_description
1 polymer ?
#
loop_
_entity_poly.entity_id
_entity_poly.type
_entity_poly.pdbx_seq_one_letter_code
_entity_poly.pdbx_strand_id
1 'polypeptide(L)' 'MKRMGGGHGHGEPDYMHAKHMYNLDKMKHQGLKMSLAVLSAFSIGVAVPVYAVIFQQKKTASA' A
#
# COMPACT_ATOMS: atom_id res chain seq x y z
N MET A 1 29.55 -29.11 -32.55
CA MET A 1 28.48 -28.14 -32.86
C MET A 1 28.26 -27.20 -31.67
N LYS A 2 28.10 -25.93 -31.99
CA LYS A 2 28.02 -24.77 -31.11
C LYS A 2 26.61 -24.62 -30.52
N ARG A 3 26.57 -24.39 -29.19
CA ARG A 3 25.53 -23.77 -28.36
C ARG A 3 24.08 -24.05 -28.75
N MET A 4 23.41 -24.83 -27.90
CA MET A 4 21.95 -24.78 -27.75
C MET A 4 21.58 -23.33 -27.39
N GLY A 5 21.21 -22.60 -28.44
CA GLY A 5 20.82 -21.21 -28.38
C GLY A 5 19.47 -21.06 -27.72
N GLY A 6 19.43 -20.21 -26.69
CA GLY A 6 18.41 -19.17 -26.51
C GLY A 6 16.96 -19.61 -26.63
N GLY A 7 16.39 -20.07 -25.52
CA GLY A 7 14.94 -20.08 -25.30
C GLY A 7 14.62 -19.27 -24.05
N HIS A 8 13.96 -18.12 -24.27
CA HIS A 8 13.27 -17.27 -23.29
C HIS A 8 14.10 -16.33 -22.40
N GLY A 9 14.79 -15.40 -23.06
CA GLY A 9 15.10 -14.09 -22.47
C GLY A 9 13.96 -13.09 -22.69
N HIS A 10 12.88 -13.23 -21.90
CA HIS A 10 11.91 -12.15 -21.64
C HIS A 10 11.69 -12.22 -20.12
N GLY A 11 12.26 -11.35 -19.30
CA GLY A 11 11.76 -9.99 -19.16
C GLY A 11 10.44 -9.92 -18.38
N GLU A 12 9.87 -11.06 -17.95
CA GLU A 12 8.58 -11.09 -17.27
C GLU A 12 8.73 -10.91 -15.75
N PRO A 13 7.94 -10.03 -15.14
CA PRO A 13 8.02 -9.78 -13.71
C PRO A 13 7.67 -11.00 -12.86
N ASP A 14 8.37 -11.16 -11.72
CA ASP A 14 8.16 -12.22 -10.72
C ASP A 14 6.69 -12.37 -10.23
N TYR A 15 5.84 -11.37 -10.47
CA TYR A 15 4.43 -11.37 -10.08
C TYR A 15 3.47 -11.88 -11.15
N MET A 16 3.90 -12.06 -12.41
CA MET A 16 3.01 -12.47 -13.51
C MET A 16 2.64 -13.96 -13.47
N HIS A 17 3.58 -14.81 -13.06
CA HIS A 17 3.38 -16.28 -12.95
C HIS A 17 3.45 -16.76 -11.50
N ALA A 18 3.24 -15.86 -10.53
CA ALA A 18 3.31 -16.20 -9.11
C ALA A 18 2.13 -17.09 -8.70
N LYS A 19 2.40 -18.13 -7.90
CA LYS A 19 1.35 -19.01 -7.33
C LYS A 19 0.36 -18.24 -6.45
N HIS A 20 0.81 -17.16 -5.82
CA HIS A 20 0.00 -16.31 -4.94
C HIS A 20 -0.05 -14.89 -5.50
N MET A 21 -1.24 -14.29 -5.48
CA MET A 21 -1.48 -12.94 -6.00
C MET A 21 -0.66 -11.87 -5.26
N TYR A 22 -0.44 -12.05 -3.96
CA TYR A 22 0.43 -11.19 -3.16
C TYR A 22 1.60 -11.97 -2.60
N ASN A 23 2.77 -11.34 -2.65
CA ASN A 23 4.00 -11.88 -2.07
C ASN A 23 4.44 -11.02 -0.88
N LEU A 24 3.56 -10.91 0.12
CA LEU A 24 3.75 -10.02 1.26
C LEU A 24 4.95 -10.41 2.12
N ASP A 25 5.25 -11.72 2.22
CA ASP A 25 6.35 -12.24 3.03
C ASP A 25 7.73 -11.87 2.48
N LYS A 26 7.84 -11.61 1.17
CA LYS A 26 9.09 -11.09 0.57
C LYS A 26 9.26 -9.57 0.74
N MET A 27 8.32 -8.90 1.40
CA MET A 27 8.38 -7.45 1.60
C MET A 27 9.39 -7.09 2.70
N LYS A 28 10.45 -6.36 2.35
CA LYS A 28 11.40 -5.85 3.34
C LYS A 28 10.70 -4.93 4.35
N HIS A 29 10.94 -5.17 5.63
CA HIS A 29 10.31 -4.48 6.77
C HIS A 29 8.78 -4.53 6.76
N GLN A 30 8.19 -5.67 6.39
CA GLN A 30 6.75 -5.88 6.30
C GLN A 30 6.00 -5.43 7.57
N GLY A 31 6.46 -5.83 8.76
CA GLY A 31 5.81 -5.44 10.03
C GLY A 31 5.72 -3.93 10.19
N LEU A 32 6.84 -3.21 9.98
CA LEU A 32 6.86 -1.74 10.06
C LEU A 32 5.91 -1.11 9.05
N LYS A 33 5.93 -1.56 7.78
CA LYS A 33 5.07 -1.01 6.73
C LYS A 33 3.60 -1.25 7.00
N MET A 34 3.23 -2.45 7.44
CA MET A 34 1.84 -2.79 7.74
C MET A 34 1.33 -2.02 8.96
N SER A 35 2.13 -1.91 10.02
CA SER A 35 1.77 -1.11 11.20
C SER A 35 1.60 0.38 10.86
N LEU A 36 2.51 0.97 10.09
CA LEU A 36 2.39 2.35 9.64
C LEU A 36 1.17 2.56 8.73
N ALA A 37 0.90 1.62 7.83
CA ALA A 37 -0.25 1.68 6.94
C ALA A 37 -1.57 1.66 7.73
N VAL A 38 -1.72 0.73 8.67
CA VAL A 38 -2.90 0.64 9.54
C VAL A 38 -3.05 1.90 10.39
N LEU A 39 -1.97 2.35 11.03
CA LEU A 39 -1.99 3.56 11.86
C LEU A 39 -2.40 4.80 11.05
N SER A 40 -1.87 4.94 9.83
CA SER A 40 -2.18 6.06 8.95
C SER A 40 -3.65 6.04 8.53
N ALA A 41 -4.15 4.88 8.08
CA ALA A 41 -5.53 4.74 7.65
C ALA A 41 -6.51 5.03 8.80
N PHE A 42 -6.23 4.48 9.99
CA PHE A 42 -7.02 4.76 11.19
C PHE A 42 -7.00 6.25 11.57
N SER A 43 -5.81 6.86 11.55
CA SER A 43 -5.65 8.28 11.90
C SER A 43 -6.46 9.18 10.99
N ILE A 44 -6.46 8.92 9.67
CA ILE A 44 -7.29 9.67 8.71
C ILE A 44 -8.78 9.46 9.00
N GLY A 45 -9.18 8.22 9.27
CA GLY A 45 -10.57 7.86 9.57
C GLY A 45 -11.14 8.59 10.78
N VAL A 46 -10.32 8.87 11.80
CA VAL A 46 -10.73 9.63 13.00
C VAL A 46 -10.54 11.13 12.83
N ALA A 47 -9.43 11.57 12.23
CA ALA A 47 -9.08 12.98 12.14
C ALA A 47 -10.06 13.77 11.26
N VAL A 48 -10.51 13.20 10.14
CA VAL A 48 -11.40 13.91 9.19
C VAL A 48 -12.75 14.26 9.84
N PRO A 49 -13.49 13.32 10.46
CA PRO A 49 -14.74 13.65 11.15
C PRO A 49 -14.57 14.64 12.30
N VAL A 50 -13.52 14.50 13.12
CA VAL A 50 -13.24 15.43 14.24
C VAL A 50 -13.01 16.85 13.72
N TYR A 51 -12.18 16.98 12.68
CA TYR A 51 -11.93 18.27 12.06
C TYR A 51 -13.20 18.87 11.45
N ALA A 52 -14.04 18.04 10.81
CA ALA A 52 -15.32 18.49 10.26
C ALA A 52 -16.24 19.07 11.35
N VAL A 53 -16.34 18.42 12.52
CA VAL A 53 -17.12 18.94 13.65
C VAL A 53 -16.55 20.28 14.14
N ILE A 54 -15.24 20.37 14.34
CA ILE A 54 -14.58 21.61 14.78
C ILE A 54 -14.85 22.74 13.77
N PHE A 55 -14.72 22.46 12.48
CA PHE A 55 -14.96 23.44 11.42
C PHE A 55 -16.41 23.94 11.43
N GLN A 56 -17.39 23.04 11.59
CA GLN A 56 -18.80 23.40 11.64
C GLN A 56 -19.15 24.20 12.89
N GLN A 57 -18.64 23.80 14.06
CA GLN A 57 -18.83 24.56 15.30
C GLN A 57 -18.24 25.97 15.21
N LYS A 58 -17.06 26.12 14.60
CA LYS A 58 -16.45 27.45 14.36
C LYS A 58 -17.30 28.34 13.47
N LYS A 59 -17.94 27.79 12.44
CA LYS A 59 -18.86 28.54 11.58
C LYS A 59 -20.12 28.96 12.33
N THR A 60 -20.71 28.07 13.13
CA THR A 60 -21.91 28.39 13.93
C THR A 60 -21.62 29.40 15.04
N ALA A 61 -20.47 29.30 15.72
CA ALA A 61 -20.09 30.22 16.79
C ALA A 61 -19.69 31.63 16.28
N SER A 62 -19.40 31.77 14.99
CA SER A 62 -19.04 33.05 14.35
C SER A 62 -20.24 33.75 13.69
N ALA A 63 -21.44 33.18 13.79
CA ALA A 63 -22.69 33.69 13.23
C ALA A 63 -23.58 34.33 14.30
#